data_AF-A0A7X0TWG3-F1
#
_entry.id   AF-A0A7X0TWG3-F1
#
_cell.length_a   1.000
_cell.length_b   1.000
_cell.length_c   1.000
_cell.angle_alpha   90.00
_cell.angle_beta   90.00
_cell.angle_gamma   90.00
#
_symmetry.space_group_name_H-M   'P 1'
#
loop_
_entity.id
_entity.type
_entity.pdbx_description
1 polymer ?
#
loop_
_entity_poly.entity_id
_entity_poly.type
_entity_poly.pdbx_seq_one_letter_code
_entity_poly.pdbx_strand_id
1 'polypeptide(L)'
;MTQTTPDAPVRRQRAQVKVRTLRTDRWWLVPLLTFLGLSSFLVYGVWAIIDSSYFVDPYIAPFSSPCLATSCPEGARLFGWAPFGDWYALPPGLLILGLPGGFRLTCYYYRKSYYRSFWLSPPACAVQEPHGKYTGERRFPLILQNIHRYFFYAAIVIGLVLAYDAVLALVHKPLGLGTWILILNAVLINAYTLSCHSCRHITAGRLNHFSRHPLRYRAWTFVSKLNAKHQPLAWASMFSVMGADLYVRLVAKGIIAFPYA
;
A
#
# COMPACT_ATOMS: atom_id res chain seq x y z
N MET A 1 27.29 33.89 -52.59
CA MET A 1 26.38 32.72 -52.55
C MET A 1 25.36 32.95 -51.45
N THR A 2 24.16 33.38 -51.83
CA THR A 2 23.03 33.62 -50.93
C THR A 2 22.39 32.26 -50.66
N GLN A 3 22.45 31.76 -49.42
CA GLN A 3 21.76 30.53 -49.02
C GLN A 3 20.25 30.79 -49.02
N THR A 4 19.57 30.31 -50.05
CA THR A 4 18.12 30.09 -50.02
C THR A 4 17.85 28.89 -49.13
N THR A 5 17.39 29.13 -47.91
CA THR A 5 16.81 28.08 -47.07
C THR A 5 15.50 27.63 -47.73
N PRO A 6 15.29 26.32 -47.98
CA PRO A 6 14.02 25.84 -48.52
C PRO A 6 12.90 26.09 -47.50
N ASP A 7 11.76 26.59 -47.97
CA ASP A 7 10.57 26.80 -47.16
C ASP A 7 10.21 25.52 -46.40
N ALA A 8 10.03 25.67 -45.08
CA ALA A 8 9.61 24.56 -44.23
C ALA A 8 8.25 24.02 -44.73
N PRO A 9 8.09 22.70 -44.91
CA PRO A 9 6.83 22.16 -45.37
C PRO A 9 5.71 22.57 -44.42
N VAL A 10 4.65 23.15 -44.99
CA VAL A 10 3.40 23.51 -44.31
C VAL A 10 3.06 22.40 -43.32
N ARG A 11 3.11 22.70 -42.02
CA ARG A 11 2.70 21.75 -40.97
C ARG A 11 1.30 21.28 -41.35
N ARG A 12 1.17 20.04 -41.82
CA ARG A 12 -0.13 19.38 -41.94
C ARG A 12 -0.83 19.58 -40.59
N GLN A 13 -1.90 20.37 -40.57
CA GLN A 13 -2.65 20.61 -39.35
C GLN A 13 -2.96 19.25 -38.74
N ARG A 14 -2.67 19.09 -37.44
CA ARG A 14 -3.08 17.88 -36.71
C ARG A 14 -4.58 17.70 -36.91
N ALA A 15 -5.01 16.46 -37.19
CA ALA A 15 -6.41 16.15 -37.35
C ALA A 15 -7.21 16.69 -36.14
N GLN A 16 -8.17 17.57 -36.43
CA GLN A 16 -9.02 18.19 -35.42
C GLN A 16 -10.10 17.17 -35.00
N VAL A 17 -9.83 16.42 -33.93
CA VAL A 17 -10.79 15.46 -33.38
C VAL A 17 -11.77 16.22 -32.48
N LYS A 18 -13.04 16.31 -32.89
CA LYS A 18 -14.10 17.02 -32.12
C LYS A 18 -14.54 16.27 -30.85
N VAL A 19 -14.24 14.98 -30.75
CA VAL A 19 -14.63 14.13 -29.61
C VAL A 19 -13.49 13.98 -28.60
N ARG A 20 -13.82 13.86 -27.31
CA ARG A 20 -12.83 13.77 -26.21
C ARG A 20 -11.98 12.49 -26.25
N THR A 21 -12.51 11.41 -26.82
CA THR A 21 -11.77 10.17 -27.05
C THR A 21 -12.39 9.39 -28.22
N LEU A 22 -11.55 8.67 -28.96
CA LEU A 22 -11.96 7.75 -30.03
C LEU A 22 -12.07 6.30 -29.54
N ARG A 23 -11.81 6.03 -28.25
CA ARG A 23 -11.92 4.67 -27.70
C ARG A 23 -13.37 4.25 -27.57
N THR A 24 -13.70 3.08 -28.11
CA THR A 24 -15.02 2.46 -28.06
C THR A 24 -15.13 1.33 -27.02
N ASP A 25 -14.00 0.86 -26.49
CA ASP A 25 -13.98 -0.18 -25.46
C ASP A 25 -14.27 0.38 -24.05
N ARG A 26 -14.40 -0.51 -23.06
CA ARG A 26 -14.68 -0.16 -21.65
C ARG A 26 -13.45 0.37 -20.92
N TRP A 27 -12.79 1.39 -21.48
CA TRP A 27 -11.59 2.02 -20.92
C TRP A 27 -11.77 2.55 -19.50
N TRP A 28 -13.00 2.87 -19.11
CA TRP A 28 -13.38 3.38 -17.78
C TRP A 28 -13.45 2.28 -16.71
N LEU A 29 -13.53 1.01 -17.10
CA LEU A 29 -13.77 -0.08 -16.16
C LEU A 29 -12.63 -0.23 -15.14
N VAL A 30 -11.38 -0.22 -15.61
CA VAL A 30 -10.21 -0.37 -14.73
C VAL A 30 -10.09 0.81 -13.73
N PRO A 31 -10.19 2.08 -14.17
CA PRO A 31 -10.27 3.22 -13.24
C PRO A 31 -11.43 3.10 -12.24
N LEU A 32 -12.62 2.68 -12.67
CA LEU A 32 -13.77 2.53 -11.77
C LEU A 32 -13.54 1.44 -10.71
N LEU A 33 -13.09 0.25 -11.11
CA LEU A 33 -12.79 -0.83 -10.17
C LEU A 33 -11.69 -0.42 -9.18
N THR A 34 -10.70 0.34 -9.65
CA THR A 34 -9.65 0.90 -8.80
C THR A 34 -10.21 1.90 -7.80
N PHE A 35 -11.07 2.82 -8.25
CA PHE A 35 -11.76 3.79 -7.40
C PHE A 35 -12.57 3.10 -6.31
N LEU A 36 -13.39 2.11 -6.68
CA LEU A 36 -14.23 1.34 -5.75
C LEU A 36 -13.38 0.57 -4.74
N GLY A 37 -12.34 -0.13 -5.20
CA GLY A 37 -11.46 -0.90 -4.32
C GLY A 37 -10.71 -0.03 -3.31
N LEU A 38 -10.14 1.10 -3.76
CA LEU A 38 -9.43 2.03 -2.88
C LEU A 38 -10.37 2.77 -1.94
N SER A 39 -11.55 3.19 -2.42
CA SER A 39 -12.55 3.85 -1.57
C SER A 39 -13.09 2.91 -0.49
N SER A 40 -13.36 1.65 -0.84
CA SER A 40 -13.80 0.62 0.11
C SER A 40 -12.76 0.40 1.20
N PHE A 41 -11.48 0.33 0.82
CA PHE A 41 -10.38 0.21 1.77
C PHE A 41 -10.26 1.42 2.71
N LEU A 42 -10.46 2.64 2.21
CA LEU A 42 -10.45 3.85 3.04
C LEU A 42 -11.64 3.89 4.00
N VAL A 43 -12.85 3.61 3.53
CA VAL A 43 -14.05 3.53 4.38
C VAL A 43 -13.86 2.49 5.47
N TYR A 44 -13.37 1.31 5.10
CA TYR A 44 -13.03 0.26 6.06
C TYR A 44 -12.00 0.74 7.09
N GLY A 45 -10.92 1.38 6.64
CA GLY A 45 -9.87 1.86 7.54
C GLY A 45 -10.36 2.90 8.54
N VAL A 46 -11.22 3.83 8.11
CA VAL A 46 -11.86 4.81 9.01
C VAL A 46 -12.72 4.12 10.06
N TRP A 47 -13.49 3.11 9.67
CA TRP A 47 -14.28 2.31 10.60
C TRP A 47 -13.39 1.50 11.57
N ALA A 48 -12.33 0.86 11.07
CA ALA A 48 -11.41 0.07 11.87
C ALA A 48 -10.66 0.90 12.93
N ILE A 49 -10.41 2.18 12.65
CA ILE A 49 -9.81 3.12 13.60
C ILE A 49 -10.70 3.31 14.83
N ILE A 50 -12.02 3.47 14.64
CA ILE A 50 -12.95 3.81 15.73
C ILE A 50 -13.49 2.58 16.47
N ASP A 51 -13.41 1.41 15.85
CA ASP A 51 -13.90 0.16 16.43
C ASP A 51 -12.92 -0.40 17.48
N SER A 52 -13.40 -0.60 18.71
CA SER A 52 -12.59 -1.07 19.85
C SER A 52 -12.41 -2.59 19.94
N SER A 53 -13.12 -3.35 19.11
CA SER A 53 -13.09 -4.82 19.12
C SER A 53 -11.91 -5.38 18.32
N TYR A 54 -10.70 -4.90 18.55
CA TYR A 54 -9.51 -5.26 17.75
C TYR A 54 -8.63 -6.35 18.38
N PHE A 55 -9.01 -6.92 19.52
CA PHE A 55 -8.22 -7.91 20.24
C PHE A 55 -9.08 -9.05 20.78
N VAL A 56 -8.63 -10.28 20.57
CA VAL A 56 -9.15 -11.52 21.17
C VAL A 56 -7.98 -12.49 21.24
N ASP A 57 -7.58 -12.93 22.43
CA ASP A 57 -6.36 -13.74 22.58
C ASP A 57 -6.38 -15.02 21.70
N PRO A 58 -5.32 -15.33 20.93
CA PRO A 58 -4.04 -14.62 20.74
C PRO A 58 -4.00 -13.69 19.51
N TYR A 59 -5.15 -13.32 18.96
CA TYR A 59 -5.30 -12.55 17.73
C TYR A 59 -5.44 -11.03 17.96
N ILE A 60 -4.63 -10.28 17.21
CA ILE A 60 -4.69 -8.81 17.15
C ILE A 60 -5.07 -8.41 15.72
N ALA A 61 -6.03 -7.50 15.59
CA ALA A 61 -6.47 -6.99 14.31
C ALA A 61 -5.35 -6.14 13.68
N PRO A 62 -4.88 -6.42 12.43
CA PRO A 62 -3.72 -5.76 11.85
C PRO A 62 -3.77 -4.22 11.75
N PHE A 63 -4.96 -3.60 11.71
CA PHE A 63 -5.07 -2.13 11.69
C PHE A 63 -4.76 -1.50 13.05
N SER A 64 -4.77 -2.30 14.12
CA SER A 64 -4.52 -1.87 15.50
C SER A 64 -3.19 -2.40 16.07
N SER A 65 -2.38 -3.12 15.27
CA SER A 65 -1.11 -3.70 15.70
C SER A 65 0.13 -2.94 15.19
N PRO A 66 1.17 -2.75 16.03
CA PRO A 66 1.14 -2.91 17.49
C PRO A 66 0.30 -1.84 18.18
N CYS A 67 -0.35 -2.15 19.30
CA CYS A 67 -0.93 -1.06 20.07
C CYS A 67 0.14 -0.37 20.95
N LEU A 68 0.26 0.95 20.79
CA LEU A 68 1.24 1.79 21.51
C LEU A 68 0.63 2.63 22.64
N ALA A 69 -0.68 2.50 22.89
CA ALA A 69 -1.39 3.25 23.91
C ALA A 69 -1.68 2.40 25.16
N THR A 70 -1.63 3.03 26.33
CA THR A 70 -1.97 2.45 27.64
C THR A 70 -3.45 2.10 27.77
N SER A 71 -4.31 2.62 26.90
CA SER A 71 -5.73 2.23 26.79
C SER A 71 -5.94 0.84 26.18
N CYS A 72 -4.93 0.26 25.53
CA CYS A 72 -5.05 -1.06 24.90
C CYS A 72 -4.95 -2.22 25.89
N PRO A 73 -5.58 -3.38 25.60
CA PRO A 73 -5.33 -4.62 26.33
C PRO A 73 -3.85 -4.97 26.36
N GLU A 74 -3.38 -5.55 27.46
CA GLU A 74 -1.96 -5.88 27.65
C GLU A 74 -1.43 -6.83 26.55
N GLY A 75 -2.22 -7.84 26.17
CA GLY A 75 -1.87 -8.77 25.09
C GLY A 75 -1.83 -8.16 23.69
N ALA A 76 -2.37 -6.95 23.49
CA ALA A 76 -2.29 -6.21 22.22
C ALA A 76 -1.08 -5.27 22.14
N ARG A 77 -0.31 -5.13 23.23
CA ARG A 77 0.87 -4.27 23.31
C ARG A 77 2.12 -5.08 22.98
N LEU A 78 2.96 -4.56 22.11
CA LEU A 78 4.22 -5.21 21.76
C LEU A 78 5.16 -5.21 22.97
N PHE A 79 5.38 -6.38 23.60
CA PHE A 79 6.17 -6.53 24.83
C PHE A 79 5.72 -5.63 26.00
N GLY A 80 4.42 -5.33 26.08
CA GLY A 80 3.88 -4.39 27.08
C GLY A 80 4.27 -2.91 26.84
N TRP A 81 4.95 -2.61 25.73
CA TRP A 81 5.43 -1.26 25.43
C TRP A 81 4.28 -0.34 24.99
N ALA A 82 3.99 0.67 25.81
CA ALA A 82 2.96 1.67 25.57
C ALA A 82 3.49 3.10 25.83
N PRO A 83 4.20 3.72 24.86
CA PRO A 83 4.75 5.06 25.03
C PRO A 83 3.68 6.16 25.15
N PHE A 84 2.44 5.89 24.73
CA PHE A 84 1.32 6.83 24.83
C PHE A 84 0.48 6.52 26.07
N GLY A 85 0.63 7.37 27.09
CA GLY A 85 -0.09 7.28 28.36
C GLY A 85 -1.57 7.70 28.28
N ASP A 86 -2.19 7.89 29.44
CA ASP A 86 -3.61 8.22 29.59
C ASP A 86 -4.01 9.55 28.93
N TRP A 87 -3.04 10.41 28.64
CA TRP A 87 -3.25 11.67 27.91
C TRP A 87 -3.67 11.47 26.45
N TYR A 88 -3.42 10.29 25.87
CA TYR A 88 -3.80 9.97 24.50
C TYR A 88 -5.20 9.39 24.44
N ALA A 89 -6.20 10.26 24.35
CA ALA A 89 -7.62 9.87 24.29
C ALA A 89 -8.12 9.48 22.88
N LEU A 90 -7.26 9.56 21.86
CA LEU A 90 -7.62 9.22 20.48
C LEU A 90 -7.55 7.70 20.25
N PRO A 91 -8.24 7.17 19.22
CA PRO A 91 -8.19 5.75 18.94
C PRO A 91 -6.76 5.27 18.64
N PRO A 92 -6.27 4.18 19.27
CA PRO A 92 -4.88 3.74 19.17
C PRO A 92 -4.39 3.46 17.74
N GLY A 93 -5.30 3.00 16.86
CA GLY A 93 -4.98 2.73 15.45
C GLY A 93 -4.42 3.95 14.70
N LEU A 94 -4.77 5.18 15.10
CA LEU A 94 -4.27 6.41 14.47
C LEU A 94 -2.75 6.57 14.60
N LEU A 95 -2.15 6.05 15.67
CA LEU A 95 -0.71 6.13 15.90
C LEU A 95 0.08 5.38 14.84
N ILE A 96 -0.49 4.31 14.29
CA ILE A 96 0.24 3.40 13.41
C ILE A 96 -0.23 3.49 11.97
N LEU A 97 -1.55 3.58 11.71
CA LEU A 97 -2.11 3.46 10.37
C LEU A 97 -1.57 4.48 9.36
N GLY A 98 -1.16 5.66 9.84
CA GLY A 98 -0.51 6.68 9.01
C GLY A 98 0.79 6.21 8.37
N LEU A 99 1.51 5.26 8.98
CA LEU A 99 2.80 4.75 8.49
C LEU A 99 2.65 3.81 7.28
N PRO A 100 1.96 2.65 7.37
CA PRO A 100 1.73 1.80 6.22
C PRO A 100 0.77 2.46 5.21
N GLY A 101 -0.17 3.29 5.67
CA GLY A 101 -1.01 4.12 4.81
C GLY A 101 -0.17 5.09 3.97
N GLY A 102 0.76 5.81 4.61
CA GLY A 102 1.73 6.68 3.94
C GLY A 102 2.62 5.91 2.96
N PHE A 103 3.05 4.69 3.30
CA PHE A 103 3.81 3.83 2.38
C PHE A 103 3.02 3.52 1.10
N ARG A 104 1.74 3.15 1.22
CA ARG A 104 0.87 2.94 0.06
C ARG A 104 0.63 4.24 -0.69
N LEU A 105 0.24 5.33 -0.01
CA LEU A 105 -0.09 6.60 -0.65
C LEU A 105 1.08 7.22 -1.43
N THR A 106 2.30 7.06 -0.92
CA THR A 106 3.53 7.57 -1.55
C THR A 106 4.14 6.64 -2.60
N CYS A 107 3.59 5.43 -2.75
CA CYS A 107 4.09 4.45 -3.72
C CYS A 107 3.76 4.89 -5.15
N TYR A 108 4.75 4.80 -6.06
CA TYR A 108 4.58 5.13 -7.48
C TYR A 108 3.41 4.36 -8.13
N TYR A 109 3.21 3.09 -7.76
CA TYR A 109 2.10 2.29 -8.25
C TYR A 109 0.74 2.83 -7.79
N TYR A 110 0.58 3.13 -6.50
CA TYR A 110 -0.65 3.69 -5.96
C TYR A 110 -0.92 5.07 -6.53
N ARG A 111 0.12 5.90 -6.69
CA ARG A 111 0.04 7.20 -7.35
C ARG A 111 -0.54 7.11 -8.74
N LYS A 112 -0.01 6.21 -9.58
CA LYS A 112 -0.62 5.92 -10.88
C LYS A 112 -2.09 5.51 -10.75
N SER A 113 -2.40 4.67 -9.76
CA SER A 113 -3.75 4.16 -9.54
C SER A 113 -4.74 5.27 -9.18
N TYR A 114 -4.44 6.11 -8.19
CA TYR A 114 -5.36 7.18 -7.78
C TYR A 114 -5.34 8.40 -8.71
N TYR A 115 -4.24 8.70 -9.40
CA TYR A 115 -4.25 9.73 -10.46
C TYR A 115 -5.16 9.34 -11.62
N ARG A 116 -5.21 8.06 -11.99
CA ARG A 116 -6.10 7.58 -13.06
C ARG A 116 -7.55 7.43 -12.62
N SER A 117 -7.81 7.01 -11.39
CA SER A 117 -9.15 6.67 -10.91
C SER A 117 -9.89 7.81 -10.22
N PHE A 118 -9.18 8.71 -9.51
CA PHE A 118 -9.77 9.87 -8.84
C PHE A 118 -9.54 11.16 -9.62
N TRP A 119 -8.31 11.40 -10.12
CA TRP A 119 -7.97 12.62 -10.88
C TRP A 119 -8.17 12.49 -12.40
N LEU A 120 -8.48 11.31 -12.92
CA LEU A 120 -8.62 11.09 -14.37
C LEU A 120 -7.45 11.69 -15.18
N SER A 121 -6.20 11.54 -14.73
CA SER A 121 -5.01 12.21 -15.32
C SER A 121 -3.94 11.24 -15.84
N PRO A 122 -3.97 10.93 -17.15
CA PRO A 122 -5.18 10.60 -17.92
C PRO A 122 -5.71 9.22 -17.50
N PRO A 123 -7.03 8.95 -17.58
CA PRO A 123 -7.62 7.72 -17.03
C PRO A 123 -7.19 6.47 -17.80
N ALA A 124 -6.93 6.60 -19.10
CA ALA A 124 -6.40 5.54 -19.95
C ALA A 124 -5.59 6.13 -21.12
N CYS A 125 -4.82 5.29 -21.81
CA CYS A 125 -4.15 5.67 -23.05
C CYS A 125 -5.20 6.16 -24.07
N ALA A 126 -4.87 7.22 -24.82
CA ALA A 126 -5.77 7.84 -25.81
C ALA A 126 -7.12 8.35 -25.26
N VAL A 127 -7.21 8.58 -23.95
CA VAL A 127 -8.33 9.29 -23.30
C VAL A 127 -7.78 10.58 -22.71
N GLN A 128 -8.28 11.71 -23.18
CA GLN A 128 -7.81 13.02 -22.73
C GLN A 128 -8.15 13.23 -21.25
N GLU A 129 -7.21 13.79 -20.49
CA GLU A 129 -7.48 14.22 -19.12
C GLU A 129 -8.40 15.45 -19.10
N PRO A 130 -9.30 15.59 -18.12
CA PRO A 130 -10.18 16.76 -18.01
C PRO A 130 -9.45 18.01 -17.53
N HIS A 131 -8.23 17.85 -17.01
CA HIS A 131 -7.42 18.93 -16.44
C HIS A 131 -6.76 19.77 -17.54
N GLY A 132 -7.03 21.07 -17.55
CA GLY A 132 -6.41 22.00 -18.52
C GLY A 132 -4.98 22.43 -18.14
N LYS A 133 -4.56 22.23 -16.88
CA LYS A 133 -3.22 22.58 -16.38
C LYS A 133 -2.71 21.49 -15.44
N TYR A 134 -1.44 21.14 -15.59
CA TYR A 134 -0.75 20.27 -14.66
C TYR A 134 -0.30 21.07 -13.43
N THR A 135 -0.91 20.81 -12.28
CA THR A 135 -0.55 21.45 -10.99
C THR A 135 0.67 20.83 -10.33
N GLY A 136 1.09 19.64 -10.80
CA GLY A 136 2.36 19.02 -10.49
C GLY A 136 2.56 18.56 -9.04
N GLU A 137 3.64 17.82 -8.84
CA GLU A 137 3.96 17.18 -7.55
C GLU A 137 4.89 17.99 -6.67
N ARG A 138 5.28 19.17 -7.14
CA ARG A 138 6.24 20.03 -6.44
C ARG A 138 5.55 20.96 -5.44
N ARG A 139 4.21 20.92 -5.34
CA ARG A 139 3.44 21.75 -4.42
C ARG A 139 2.82 20.89 -3.32
N PHE A 140 2.74 21.45 -2.12
CA PHE A 140 1.96 20.85 -1.04
C PHE A 140 0.49 20.68 -1.47
N PRO A 141 -0.15 19.52 -1.21
CA PRO A 141 0.33 18.37 -0.43
C PRO A 141 1.11 17.30 -1.21
N LEU A 142 1.15 17.35 -2.55
CA LEU A 142 1.73 16.31 -3.41
C LEU A 142 3.26 16.17 -3.28
N ILE A 143 3.96 17.15 -2.69
CA ILE A 143 5.39 17.04 -2.38
C ILE A 143 5.71 15.89 -1.41
N LEU A 144 4.75 15.51 -0.55
CA LEU A 144 4.87 14.39 0.38
C LEU A 144 5.01 13.04 -0.34
N GLN A 145 4.71 12.98 -1.64
CA GLN A 145 4.94 11.77 -2.44
C GLN A 145 6.43 11.41 -2.55
N ASN A 146 7.34 12.37 -2.34
CA ASN A 146 8.79 12.16 -2.44
C ASN A 146 9.41 11.49 -1.20
N ILE A 147 8.68 11.40 -0.08
CA ILE A 147 9.19 10.80 1.16
C ILE A 147 8.92 9.28 1.27
N HIS A 148 8.55 8.62 0.16
CA HIS A 148 8.26 7.18 0.11
C HIS A 148 9.35 6.31 0.74
N ARG A 149 10.62 6.71 0.60
CA ARG A 149 11.76 5.99 1.18
C ARG A 149 11.67 5.88 2.71
N TYR A 150 11.18 6.91 3.40
CA TYR A 150 11.06 6.90 4.86
C TYR A 150 9.87 6.05 5.31
N PHE A 151 8.74 6.16 4.61
CA PHE A 151 7.60 5.28 4.85
C PHE A 151 7.92 3.80 4.59
N PHE A 152 8.80 3.51 3.63
CA PHE A 152 9.29 2.14 3.40
C PHE A 152 10.01 1.57 4.63
N TYR A 153 10.84 2.36 5.33
CA TYR A 153 11.51 1.89 6.55
C TYR A 153 10.50 1.64 7.68
N ALA A 154 9.54 2.53 7.87
CA ALA A 154 8.45 2.31 8.82
C ALA A 154 7.62 1.07 8.47
N ALA A 155 7.32 0.85 7.18
CA ALA A 155 6.58 -0.30 6.71
C ALA A 155 7.31 -1.64 6.92
N ILE A 156 8.65 -1.67 6.87
CA ILE A 156 9.42 -2.86 7.27
C ILE A 156 9.17 -3.17 8.74
N VAL A 157 9.28 -2.18 9.63
CA VAL A 157 9.10 -2.39 11.06
C VAL A 157 7.70 -2.92 11.36
N ILE A 158 6.66 -2.26 10.83
CA ILE A 158 5.27 -2.70 11.02
C ILE A 158 5.04 -4.09 10.39
N GLY A 159 5.61 -4.36 9.22
CA GLY A 159 5.52 -5.69 8.57
C GLY A 159 6.15 -6.79 9.40
N LEU A 160 7.25 -6.52 10.11
CA LEU A 160 7.89 -7.48 11.03
C LEU A 160 7.05 -7.68 12.29
N VAL A 161 6.40 -6.64 12.81
CA VAL A 161 5.48 -6.80 13.95
C VAL A 161 4.29 -7.68 13.56
N LEU A 162 3.67 -7.45 12.41
CA LEU A 162 2.57 -8.31 11.94
C LEU A 162 3.02 -9.76 11.70
N ALA A 163 4.29 -9.97 11.32
CA ALA A 163 4.86 -11.31 11.23
C ALA A 163 5.07 -11.95 12.60
N TYR A 164 5.48 -11.17 13.59
CA TYR A 164 5.59 -11.61 14.98
C TYR A 164 4.22 -11.99 15.56
N ASP A 165 3.18 -11.19 15.32
CA ASP A 165 1.81 -11.51 15.75
C ASP A 165 1.31 -12.82 15.11
N ALA A 166 1.64 -13.04 13.83
CA ALA A 166 1.31 -14.29 13.15
C ALA A 166 2.05 -15.50 13.76
N VAL A 167 3.30 -15.33 14.22
CA VAL A 167 4.05 -16.36 14.94
C VAL A 167 3.46 -16.61 16.32
N LEU A 168 3.07 -15.56 17.06
CA LEU A 168 2.39 -15.70 18.35
C LEU A 168 1.07 -16.48 18.20
N ALA A 169 0.28 -16.13 17.20
CA ALA A 169 -0.93 -16.86 16.84
C ALA A 169 -0.64 -18.35 16.52
N LEU A 170 0.46 -18.63 15.83
CA LEU A 170 0.88 -19.99 15.49
C LEU A 170 1.29 -20.80 16.71
N VAL A 171 2.00 -20.18 17.66
CA VAL A 171 2.44 -20.86 18.90
C VAL A 171 1.26 -21.16 19.82
N HIS A 172 0.36 -20.20 20.02
CA HIS A 172 -0.73 -20.34 21.00
C HIS A 172 -1.96 -21.05 20.42
N LYS A 173 -2.22 -20.93 19.12
CA LYS A 173 -3.41 -21.50 18.47
C LYS A 173 -3.10 -22.02 17.05
N PRO A 174 -2.25 -23.05 16.88
CA PRO A 174 -1.77 -23.51 15.56
C PRO A 174 -2.88 -24.02 14.64
N LEU A 175 -3.97 -24.55 15.20
CA LEU A 175 -5.11 -25.08 14.43
C LEU A 175 -6.21 -24.04 14.19
N GLY A 176 -6.05 -22.82 14.69
CA GLY A 176 -7.04 -21.76 14.51
C GLY A 176 -7.05 -21.21 13.10
N LEU A 177 -8.23 -20.95 12.56
CA LEU A 177 -8.39 -20.34 11.24
C LEU A 177 -7.77 -18.94 11.21
N GLY A 178 -7.94 -18.17 12.28
CA GLY A 178 -7.34 -16.84 12.45
C GLY A 178 -5.82 -16.85 12.29
N THR A 179 -5.16 -17.89 12.79
CA THR A 179 -3.70 -18.07 12.68
C THR A 179 -3.26 -18.12 11.22
N TRP A 180 -3.91 -18.95 10.40
CA TRP A 180 -3.57 -19.07 8.98
C TRP A 180 -3.90 -17.80 8.20
N ILE A 181 -4.99 -17.11 8.56
CA ILE A 181 -5.35 -15.81 7.99
C ILE A 181 -4.26 -14.76 8.32
N LEU A 182 -3.79 -14.70 9.56
CA LEU A 182 -2.72 -13.77 9.99
C LEU A 182 -1.38 -14.10 9.32
N ILE A 183 -1.02 -15.39 9.20
CA ILE A 183 0.19 -15.81 8.46
C ILE A 183 0.12 -15.39 7.00
N LEU A 184 -0.99 -15.67 6.31
CA LEU A 184 -1.18 -15.29 4.92
C LEU A 184 -1.08 -13.77 4.76
N ASN A 185 -1.71 -13.01 5.66
CA ASN A 185 -1.62 -11.57 5.67
C ASN A 185 -0.19 -11.07 5.88
N ALA A 186 0.53 -11.58 6.88
CA ALA A 186 1.91 -11.21 7.17
C ALA A 186 2.84 -11.50 5.99
N VAL A 187 2.68 -12.66 5.34
CA VAL A 187 3.44 -13.03 4.14
C VAL A 187 3.14 -12.06 2.99
N LEU A 188 1.88 -11.75 2.72
CA LEU A 188 1.49 -10.84 1.63
C LEU A 188 1.96 -9.40 1.87
N ILE A 189 1.87 -8.91 3.11
CA ILE A 189 2.36 -7.58 3.50
C ILE A 189 3.88 -7.50 3.34
N ASN A 190 4.62 -8.47 3.86
CA ASN A 190 6.08 -8.48 3.74
C ASN A 190 6.54 -8.68 2.28
N ALA A 191 5.84 -9.52 1.49
CA ALA A 191 6.11 -9.65 0.06
C ALA A 191 5.84 -8.35 -0.71
N TYR A 192 4.77 -7.62 -0.37
CA TYR A 192 4.50 -6.30 -0.93
C TYR A 192 5.61 -5.29 -0.57
N THR A 193 6.04 -5.25 0.68
CA THR A 193 7.14 -4.38 1.14
C THR A 193 8.44 -4.74 0.40
N LEU A 194 8.85 -6.00 0.39
CA LEU A 194 10.08 -6.46 -0.27
C LEU A 194 10.07 -6.30 -1.79
N SER A 195 8.90 -6.32 -2.43
CA SER A 195 8.78 -6.08 -3.88
C SER A 195 8.92 -4.60 -4.29
N CYS A 196 9.09 -3.67 -3.34
CA CYS A 196 9.19 -2.24 -3.63
C CYS A 196 10.48 -1.86 -4.39
N HIS A 197 10.41 -0.82 -5.22
CA HIS A 197 11.58 -0.21 -5.86
C HIS A 197 12.61 0.31 -4.85
N SER A 198 12.16 0.81 -3.68
CA SER A 198 13.05 1.23 -2.60
C SER A 198 13.89 0.05 -2.07
N CYS A 199 13.29 -1.13 -1.91
CA CYS A 199 14.01 -2.35 -1.54
C CYS A 199 15.05 -2.71 -2.60
N ARG A 200 14.66 -2.70 -3.88
CA ARG A 200 15.57 -2.97 -5.01
C ARG A 200 16.75 -1.99 -5.05
N HIS A 201 16.50 -0.72 -4.76
CA HIS A 201 17.55 0.29 -4.69
C HIS A 201 18.47 0.07 -3.48
N ILE A 202 17.97 -0.40 -2.33
CA ILE A 202 18.82 -0.71 -1.17
C ILE A 202 19.74 -1.91 -1.47
N THR A 203 19.24 -2.97 -2.11
CA THR A 203 20.03 -4.18 -2.33
C THR A 203 21.22 -3.97 -3.26
N ALA A 204 21.07 -3.25 -4.37
CA ALA A 204 22.15 -3.04 -5.35
C ALA A 204 22.33 -1.59 -5.84
N GLY A 205 21.73 -0.61 -5.17
CA GLY A 205 21.96 0.79 -5.50
C GLY A 205 23.44 1.14 -5.38
N ARG A 206 23.91 1.96 -6.34
CA ARG A 206 25.29 2.43 -6.46
C ARG A 206 26.35 1.33 -6.65
N LEU A 207 25.96 0.13 -7.05
CA LEU A 207 26.92 -0.91 -7.44
C LEU A 207 27.42 -0.69 -8.86
N ASN A 208 28.74 -0.61 -9.01
CA ASN A 208 29.39 -0.50 -10.33
C ASN A 208 29.90 -1.86 -10.86
N HIS A 209 30.03 -2.88 -10.00
CA HIS A 209 30.54 -4.20 -10.36
C HIS A 209 29.73 -5.31 -9.67
N PHE A 210 28.97 -6.10 -10.43
CA PHE A 210 28.19 -7.20 -9.84
C PHE A 210 29.04 -8.42 -9.46
N SER A 211 30.11 -8.69 -10.20
CA SER A 211 31.03 -9.81 -9.94
C SER A 211 31.72 -9.71 -8.58
N ARG A 212 32.03 -8.49 -8.12
CA ARG A 212 32.66 -8.23 -6.81
C ARG A 212 31.67 -8.24 -5.63
N HIS A 213 30.37 -8.25 -5.91
CA HIS A 213 29.32 -8.22 -4.88
C HIS A 213 28.23 -9.28 -5.14
N PRO A 214 28.59 -10.58 -5.19
CA PRO A 214 27.67 -11.65 -5.60
C PRO A 214 26.44 -11.77 -4.70
N LEU A 215 26.58 -11.57 -3.38
CA LEU A 215 25.44 -11.63 -2.44
C LEU A 215 24.42 -10.52 -2.71
N ARG A 216 24.90 -9.28 -2.90
CA ARG A 216 24.04 -8.13 -3.22
C ARG A 216 23.36 -8.30 -4.59
N TYR A 217 24.08 -8.84 -5.57
CA TYR A 217 23.53 -9.15 -6.88
C TYR A 217 22.43 -10.23 -6.80
N ARG A 218 22.64 -11.30 -6.02
CA ARG A 218 21.61 -12.33 -5.78
C ARG A 218 20.37 -11.76 -5.10
N ALA A 219 20.54 -10.97 -4.04
CA ALA A 219 19.44 -10.31 -3.35
C ALA A 219 18.67 -9.37 -4.29
N TRP A 220 19.37 -8.55 -5.07
CA TRP A 220 18.75 -7.68 -6.07
C TRP A 220 18.02 -8.46 -7.16
N THR A 221 18.56 -9.59 -7.61
CA THR A 221 17.91 -10.45 -8.62
C THR A 221 16.59 -11.00 -8.06
N PHE A 222 16.59 -11.47 -6.82
CA PHE A 222 15.37 -11.93 -6.14
C PHE A 222 14.34 -10.80 -6.00
N VAL A 223 14.75 -9.66 -5.44
CA VAL A 223 13.87 -8.49 -5.29
C VAL A 223 13.36 -7.99 -6.65
N SER A 224 14.16 -8.07 -7.71
CA SER A 224 13.74 -7.69 -9.07
C SER A 224 12.63 -8.60 -9.61
N LYS A 225 12.68 -9.91 -9.32
CA LYS A 225 11.60 -10.85 -9.67
C LYS A 225 10.32 -10.52 -8.91
N LEU A 226 10.42 -10.24 -7.61
CA LEU A 226 9.27 -9.83 -6.80
C LEU A 226 8.70 -8.48 -7.27
N ASN A 227 9.56 -7.52 -7.60
CA ASN A 227 9.17 -6.18 -8.06
C ASN A 227 8.33 -6.21 -9.35
N ALA A 228 8.59 -7.16 -10.25
CA ALA A 228 7.73 -7.38 -11.43
C ALA A 228 6.27 -7.76 -11.06
N LYS A 229 6.05 -8.25 -9.83
CA LYS A 229 4.73 -8.61 -9.27
C LYS A 229 4.27 -7.60 -8.21
N HIS A 230 4.88 -6.42 -8.11
CA HIS A 230 4.54 -5.44 -7.07
C HIS A 230 3.07 -5.00 -7.12
N GLN A 231 2.52 -4.78 -8.31
CA GLN A 231 1.11 -4.40 -8.48
C GLN A 231 0.13 -5.46 -7.94
N PRO A 232 0.18 -6.74 -8.35
CA PRO A 232 -0.71 -7.75 -7.77
C PRO A 232 -0.46 -7.97 -6.27
N LEU A 233 0.79 -7.91 -5.79
CA LEU A 233 1.09 -7.99 -4.35
C LEU A 233 0.51 -6.81 -3.56
N ALA A 234 0.45 -5.61 -4.16
CA ALA A 234 -0.16 -4.44 -3.54
C ALA A 234 -1.66 -4.67 -3.27
N TRP A 235 -2.39 -5.17 -4.27
CA TRP A 235 -3.82 -5.51 -4.11
C TRP A 235 -4.03 -6.69 -3.17
N ALA A 236 -3.28 -7.77 -3.34
CA ALA A 236 -3.39 -8.97 -2.50
C ALA A 236 -3.17 -8.62 -1.02
N SER A 237 -2.11 -7.86 -0.71
CA SER A 237 -1.84 -7.42 0.65
C SER A 237 -2.88 -6.45 1.21
N MET A 238 -3.52 -5.64 0.35
CA MET A 238 -4.56 -4.68 0.75
C MET A 238 -5.85 -5.41 1.14
N PHE A 239 -6.26 -6.39 0.35
CA PHE A 239 -7.44 -7.20 0.67
C PHE A 239 -7.15 -8.19 1.81
N SER A 240 -5.95 -8.76 1.89
CA SER A 240 -5.59 -9.66 2.99
C SER A 240 -5.59 -8.94 4.33
N VAL A 241 -5.05 -7.71 4.40
CA VAL A 241 -5.00 -6.97 5.67
C VAL A 241 -6.39 -6.55 6.12
N MET A 242 -7.24 -6.13 5.16
CA MET A 242 -8.64 -5.82 5.44
C MET A 242 -9.43 -7.06 5.90
N GLY A 243 -9.24 -8.20 5.24
CA GLY A 243 -9.90 -9.45 5.60
C GLY A 243 -9.44 -10.02 6.93
N ALA A 244 -8.13 -9.98 7.20
CA ALA A 244 -7.56 -10.41 8.48
C ALA A 244 -8.04 -9.53 9.65
N ASP A 245 -8.05 -8.22 9.44
CA ASP A 245 -8.56 -7.27 10.42
C ASP A 245 -10.05 -7.48 10.71
N LEU A 246 -10.86 -7.66 9.67
CA LEU A 246 -12.29 -7.89 9.83
C LEU A 246 -12.54 -9.21 10.54
N TYR A 247 -11.81 -10.26 10.18
CA TYR A 247 -11.92 -11.56 10.83
C TYR A 247 -11.71 -11.45 12.35
N VAL A 248 -10.58 -10.86 12.77
CA VAL A 248 -10.27 -10.74 14.20
C VAL A 248 -11.35 -9.92 14.92
N ARG A 249 -11.83 -8.85 14.29
CA ARG A 249 -12.92 -8.03 14.87
C ARG A 249 -14.23 -8.78 15.00
N LEU A 250 -14.60 -9.60 14.02
CA LEU A 250 -15.81 -10.41 14.08
C LEU A 250 -15.73 -11.49 15.16
N VAL A 251 -14.55 -12.09 15.36
CA VAL A 251 -14.29 -13.04 16.45
C VAL A 251 -14.34 -12.33 17.80
N ALA A 252 -13.69 -11.16 17.95
CA ALA A 252 -13.71 -10.36 19.17
C ALA A 252 -15.12 -9.87 19.55
N LYS A 253 -16.00 -9.67 18.56
CA LYS A 253 -17.42 -9.33 18.76
C LYS A 253 -18.32 -10.54 19.05
N GLY A 254 -17.80 -11.77 18.97
CA GLY A 254 -18.59 -12.99 19.10
C GLY A 254 -19.56 -13.26 17.94
N ILE A 255 -19.42 -12.56 16.81
CA ILE A 255 -20.25 -12.80 15.61
C ILE A 255 -19.82 -14.11 14.93
N ILE A 256 -18.51 -14.38 14.92
CA ILE A 256 -17.94 -15.64 14.47
C ILE A 256 -17.52 -16.43 15.72
N ALA A 257 -18.21 -17.54 15.98
CA ALA A 257 -17.91 -18.46 17.07
C ALA A 257 -17.89 -19.89 16.51
N PHE A 258 -16.75 -20.31 15.98
CA PHE A 258 -16.50 -21.69 15.59
C PHE A 258 -15.38 -22.26 16.47
N PRO A 259 -15.26 -23.59 16.63
CA PRO A 259 -14.24 -24.22 17.49
C PRO A 259 -12.79 -23.82 17.14
N TYR A 260 -12.56 -23.33 15.91
CA TYR A 260 -11.26 -22.87 15.41
C TYR A 260 -11.20 -21.35 15.18
N ALA A 261 -12.22 -20.60 15.63
CA ALA A 261 -12.33 -19.16 15.43
C ALA A 261 -11.28 -18.38 16.21
#